data_AF-A0A2X3B7Q1-F1
#
_entry.id   AF-A0A2X3B7Q1-F1
#
_cell.length_a   1.000
_cell.length_b   1.000
_cell.length_c   1.000
_cell.angle_alpha   90.00
_cell.angle_beta   90.00
_cell.angle_gamma   90.00
#
_symmetry.space_group_name_H-M   'P 1'
#
loop_
_entity.id
_entity.type
_entity.pdbx_description
1 polymer ?
#
loop_
_entity_poly.entity_id
_entity_poly.type
_entity_poly.pdbx_seq_one_letter_code
_entity_poly.pdbx_strand_id
1 'polypeptide(L)'
;MKNPRKYLVFVGDRTKDNQNAINNKSERLDFELQKVKPKNSHITIASIGFSSLITTKIEHFSSPYAQDMTNALYHHCIQNGVFSPDEQYILTYAELAPKHYQVFGMRLCDAKAQMLIPHIFLPLALENPHGIFMIENWLCLYQDKQLVYDYYCNDLHDLSSCLTFLRTMYDIQGDILMYKGGWITQAQGLQEPQDPQDLQESRAQEALLDVQYKEIQESIERLSLDFGALALEQKVKLTPLYNDSHKSIYHTKSFWNLIKIVGCCATIALFPLAKALYAHHIHTQAQEMALFNQQLQSTLATKKSTLSQLPQKIATIDQNITTLQNIHTKYIPRLKILSYISSVASRNFAWITRFDLKGDLERGDVVVEMGVHSQKQDHLSKLVYEFERANEVQVLDFESISEDACNAKLVLRFFNA
;
A
#
# COMPACT_ATOMS: atom_id res chain seq x y z
N MET A 1 8.97 -24.35 -26.31
CA MET A 1 8.29 -23.57 -27.37
C MET A 1 7.99 -24.50 -28.55
N LYS A 2 6.84 -24.35 -29.22
CA LYS A 2 6.60 -24.99 -30.54
C LYS A 2 7.65 -24.48 -31.52
N ASN A 3 8.06 -25.30 -32.50
CA ASN A 3 9.07 -24.99 -33.52
C ASN A 3 9.02 -23.51 -33.96
N PRO A 4 10.00 -22.67 -33.56
CA PRO A 4 9.93 -21.21 -33.71
C PRO A 4 9.86 -20.78 -35.18
N ARG A 5 10.40 -21.61 -36.09
CA ARG A 5 10.37 -21.41 -37.54
C ARG A 5 8.96 -21.14 -38.09
N LYS A 6 7.94 -21.80 -37.53
CA LYS A 6 6.54 -21.65 -37.99
C LYS A 6 5.93 -20.26 -37.74
N TYR A 7 6.58 -19.44 -36.93
CA TYR A 7 6.08 -18.13 -36.53
C TYR A 7 6.89 -16.98 -37.13
N LEU A 8 7.98 -17.27 -37.84
CA LEU A 8 8.83 -16.26 -38.44
C LEU A 8 8.32 -15.86 -39.81
N VAL A 9 8.31 -14.56 -40.06
CA VAL A 9 7.91 -14.00 -41.35
C VAL A 9 8.89 -12.91 -41.76
N PHE A 10 9.48 -13.04 -42.94
CA PHE A 10 10.41 -12.06 -43.47
C PHE A 10 9.66 -10.89 -44.12
N VAL A 11 10.15 -9.68 -43.86
CA VAL A 11 9.71 -8.42 -44.47
C VAL A 11 10.94 -7.83 -45.16
N GLY A 12 10.96 -7.84 -46.48
CA GLY A 12 12.10 -7.33 -47.25
C GLY A 12 12.35 -5.84 -47.03
N ASP A 13 13.63 -5.48 -47.07
CA ASP A 13 14.06 -4.09 -47.03
C ASP A 13 13.86 -3.45 -48.40
N ARG A 14 12.83 -2.60 -48.54
CA ARG A 14 12.58 -1.80 -49.76
C ARG A 14 13.46 -0.55 -49.78
N THR A 15 14.77 -0.67 -49.57
CA THR A 15 15.64 0.50 -49.40
C THR A 15 16.25 1.07 -50.67
N LYS A 16 16.04 0.52 -51.89
CA LYS A 16 16.53 1.23 -53.09
C LYS A 16 15.62 1.37 -54.31
N ASP A 17 14.58 0.55 -54.51
CA ASP A 17 13.72 0.71 -55.68
C ASP A 17 12.24 0.87 -55.32
N ASN A 18 11.69 2.02 -55.69
CA ASN A 18 10.28 2.45 -55.63
C ASN A 18 9.83 3.22 -54.38
N GLN A 19 10.02 4.54 -54.44
CA GLN A 19 9.28 5.53 -53.65
C GLN A 19 7.74 5.50 -53.89
N ASN A 20 7.24 4.72 -54.85
CA ASN A 20 5.80 4.59 -55.14
C ASN A 20 5.06 3.50 -54.34
N ALA A 21 5.69 2.84 -53.36
CA ALA A 21 5.11 1.68 -52.69
C ALA A 21 4.49 1.97 -51.30
N ILE A 22 4.04 3.20 -51.05
CA ILE A 22 3.43 3.61 -49.77
C ILE A 22 2.03 3.00 -49.56
N ASN A 23 1.41 2.38 -50.57
CA ASN A 23 0.06 1.77 -50.43
C ASN A 23 -0.02 0.24 -50.62
N ASN A 24 1.09 -0.48 -50.80
CA ASN A 24 1.02 -1.93 -51.01
C ASN A 24 1.55 -2.72 -49.83
N LYS A 25 0.65 -3.50 -49.20
CA LYS A 25 0.91 -4.67 -48.34
C LYS A 25 2.24 -5.30 -48.74
N SER A 26 3.31 -4.98 -48.02
CA SER A 26 4.64 -5.57 -48.24
C SER A 26 4.46 -7.09 -48.17
N GLU A 27 4.77 -7.77 -49.27
CA GLU A 27 4.73 -9.23 -49.32
C GLU A 27 5.59 -9.79 -48.21
N ARG A 28 5.09 -10.82 -47.55
CA ARG A 28 5.65 -11.40 -46.34
C ARG A 28 5.91 -12.87 -46.61
N LEU A 29 7.13 -13.33 -46.38
CA LEU A 29 7.53 -14.70 -46.66
C LEU A 29 7.61 -15.49 -45.36
N ASP A 30 7.11 -16.71 -45.35
CA ASP A 30 7.33 -17.63 -44.22
C ASP A 30 8.70 -18.30 -44.30
N PHE A 31 8.96 -19.22 -43.36
CA PHE A 31 10.20 -19.99 -43.30
C PHE A 31 10.46 -20.84 -44.56
N GLU A 32 9.41 -21.24 -45.29
CA GLU A 32 9.50 -21.97 -46.56
C GLU A 32 9.60 -21.03 -47.77
N LEU A 33 9.80 -19.73 -47.52
CA LEU A 33 9.84 -18.67 -48.53
C LEU A 33 8.52 -18.53 -49.32
N GLN A 34 7.41 -18.97 -48.73
CA GLN A 34 6.09 -18.84 -49.34
C GLN A 34 5.44 -17.53 -48.91
N LYS A 35 4.71 -16.90 -49.83
CA LYS A 35 3.95 -15.68 -49.53
C LYS A 35 2.84 -16.00 -48.54
N VAL A 36 2.86 -15.32 -47.40
CA VAL A 36 1.88 -15.52 -46.33
C VAL A 36 1.22 -14.21 -45.91
N LYS A 37 -0.07 -14.30 -45.58
CA LYS A 37 -0.76 -13.22 -44.88
C LYS A 37 -0.32 -13.24 -43.41
N PRO A 38 0.19 -12.12 -42.86
CA PRO A 38 0.68 -12.09 -41.49
C PRO A 38 -0.44 -12.29 -40.48
N LYS A 39 -0.16 -13.08 -39.44
CA LYS A 39 -1.02 -13.26 -38.26
C LYS A 39 -0.41 -12.54 -37.06
N ASN A 40 -1.22 -12.25 -36.05
CA ASN A 40 -0.75 -11.61 -34.80
C ASN A 40 0.28 -12.47 -34.04
N SER A 41 0.31 -13.78 -34.30
CA SER A 41 1.30 -14.70 -33.74
C SER A 41 2.63 -14.71 -34.49
N HIS A 42 2.73 -14.03 -35.64
CA HIS A 42 3.96 -14.01 -36.42
C HIS A 42 4.93 -12.93 -35.91
N ILE A 43 6.21 -13.27 -35.95
CA ILE A 43 7.34 -12.40 -35.67
C ILE A 43 7.87 -11.89 -37.01
N THR A 44 7.85 -10.59 -37.23
CA THR A 44 8.45 -10.01 -38.43
C THR A 44 9.96 -9.86 -38.28
N ILE A 45 10.68 -10.41 -39.23
CA ILE A 45 12.14 -10.32 -39.35
C ILE A 45 12.45 -9.51 -40.60
N ALA A 46 13.47 -8.66 -40.53
CA ALA A 46 14.08 -8.07 -41.72
C ALA A 46 15.60 -8.11 -41.58
N SER A 47 16.29 -8.20 -42.71
CA SER A 47 17.72 -7.97 -42.77
C SER A 47 17.98 -6.47 -42.89
N ILE A 48 19.15 -6.01 -42.43
CA ILE A 48 19.55 -4.61 -42.54
C ILE A 48 21.01 -4.49 -42.96
N GLY A 49 21.24 -3.69 -44.00
CA GLY A 49 22.57 -3.37 -44.50
C GLY A 49 23.32 -2.39 -43.59
N PHE A 50 24.64 -2.35 -43.75
CA PHE A 50 25.50 -1.55 -42.89
C PHE A 50 25.20 -0.06 -43.00
N SER A 51 24.92 0.43 -44.21
CA SER A 51 24.63 1.86 -44.46
C SER A 51 23.45 2.42 -43.66
N SER A 52 22.59 1.56 -43.11
CA SER A 52 21.44 1.94 -42.28
C SER A 52 21.72 1.83 -40.77
N LEU A 53 22.92 1.39 -40.37
CA LEU A 53 23.32 1.18 -38.99
C LEU A 53 24.34 2.22 -38.54
N ILE A 54 24.22 2.68 -37.30
CA ILE A 54 25.26 3.43 -36.60
C ILE A 54 26.17 2.40 -35.96
N THR A 55 27.48 2.48 -36.21
CA THR A 55 28.41 1.48 -35.70
C THR A 55 29.59 2.12 -35.01
N THR A 56 30.08 1.48 -33.96
CA THR A 56 31.24 1.96 -33.20
C THR A 56 32.01 0.80 -32.60
N LYS A 57 33.34 0.92 -32.61
CA LYS A 57 34.25 0.05 -31.85
C LYS A 57 34.40 0.62 -30.44
N ILE A 58 34.31 -0.24 -29.44
CA ILE A 58 34.55 0.11 -28.04
C ILE A 58 35.64 -0.83 -27.52
N GLU A 59 36.79 -0.23 -27.20
CA GLU A 59 37.96 -0.94 -26.70
C GLU A 59 38.02 -0.86 -25.17
N HIS A 60 38.55 -1.91 -24.54
CA HIS A 60 38.80 -1.98 -23.10
C HIS A 60 37.59 -1.63 -22.21
N PHE A 61 36.38 -1.96 -22.65
CA PHE A 61 35.19 -1.65 -21.88
C PHE A 61 35.09 -2.52 -20.63
N SER A 62 34.93 -1.87 -19.47
CA SER A 62 34.63 -2.56 -18.22
C SER A 62 33.49 -1.83 -17.53
N SER A 63 32.38 -2.54 -17.33
CA SER A 63 31.18 -2.01 -16.69
C SER A 63 31.00 -2.63 -15.31
N PRO A 64 30.67 -1.84 -14.28
CA PRO A 64 30.23 -2.37 -12.99
C PRO A 64 28.88 -3.10 -13.09
N TYR A 65 28.14 -2.92 -14.19
CA TYR A 65 26.84 -3.55 -14.49
C TYR A 65 26.97 -4.74 -15.44
N ALA A 66 27.96 -5.62 -15.23
CA ALA A 66 28.25 -6.76 -16.12
C ALA A 66 27.06 -7.72 -16.35
N GLN A 67 26.01 -7.65 -15.52
CA GLN A 67 24.79 -8.45 -15.68
C GLN A 67 23.93 -8.00 -16.88
N ASP A 68 24.08 -6.76 -17.36
CA ASP A 68 23.33 -6.22 -18.49
C ASP A 68 24.23 -5.39 -19.43
N MET A 69 25.04 -6.12 -20.20
CA MET A 69 26.02 -5.54 -21.12
C MET A 69 25.39 -4.66 -22.20
N THR A 70 24.19 -4.99 -22.69
CA THR A 70 23.48 -4.18 -23.69
C THR A 70 23.20 -2.78 -23.15
N ASN A 71 22.61 -2.68 -21.95
CA ASN A 71 22.35 -1.38 -21.33
C ASN A 71 23.64 -0.62 -20.99
N ALA A 72 24.68 -1.33 -20.55
CA ALA A 72 25.98 -0.71 -20.29
C ALA A 72 26.59 -0.08 -21.55
N LEU A 73 26.58 -0.80 -22.68
CA LEU A 73 27.07 -0.31 -23.97
C LEU A 73 26.18 0.82 -24.52
N TYR A 74 24.87 0.76 -24.32
CA TYR A 74 23.94 1.83 -24.68
C TYR A 74 24.33 3.16 -24.01
N HIS A 75 24.48 3.15 -22.70
CA HIS A 75 24.85 4.33 -21.94
C HIS A 75 26.24 4.86 -22.32
N HIS A 76 27.19 3.95 -22.57
CA HIS A 76 28.51 4.32 -23.07
C HIS A 76 28.44 5.02 -24.44
N CYS A 77 27.58 4.56 -25.35
CA CYS A 77 27.38 5.18 -26.65
C CYS A 77 26.77 6.58 -26.53
N ILE A 78 25.84 6.81 -25.60
CA ILE A 78 25.30 8.15 -25.32
C ILE A 78 26.38 9.07 -24.76
N GLN A 79 27.14 8.60 -23.77
CA GLN A 79 28.16 9.41 -23.10
C GLN A 79 29.27 9.87 -24.05
N ASN A 80 29.62 9.05 -25.04
CA ASN A 80 30.63 9.38 -26.05
C ASN A 80 30.07 10.05 -27.30
N GLY A 81 28.79 10.42 -27.31
CA GLY A 81 28.16 11.13 -28.43
C GLY A 81 27.94 10.29 -29.69
N VAL A 82 28.02 8.95 -29.60
CA VAL A 82 27.65 8.05 -30.70
C VAL A 82 26.15 8.02 -30.90
N PHE A 83 25.38 8.05 -29.81
CA PHE A 83 23.92 8.18 -29.81
C PHE A 83 23.51 9.52 -29.23
N SER A 84 22.51 10.14 -29.84
CA SER A 84 21.90 11.36 -29.30
C SER A 84 21.09 11.04 -28.03
N PRO A 85 21.20 11.83 -26.95
CA PRO A 85 20.40 11.60 -25.74
C PRO A 85 18.90 11.87 -25.96
N ASP A 86 18.53 12.64 -27.00
CA ASP A 86 17.15 13.03 -27.29
C ASP A 86 16.39 11.99 -28.13
N GLU A 87 17.10 10.99 -28.65
CA GLU A 87 16.54 9.95 -29.51
C GLU A 87 16.60 8.57 -28.82
N GLN A 88 15.73 7.66 -29.26
CA GLN A 88 15.75 6.28 -28.80
C GLN A 88 16.42 5.40 -29.85
N TYR A 89 17.34 4.54 -29.40
CA TYR A 89 18.04 3.60 -30.26
C TYR A 89 17.78 2.16 -29.81
N ILE A 90 17.76 1.27 -30.78
CA ILE A 90 17.94 -0.17 -30.56
C ILE A 90 19.39 -0.50 -30.86
N LEU A 91 19.98 -1.41 -30.10
CA LEU A 91 21.36 -1.82 -30.32
C LEU A 91 21.51 -3.34 -30.21
N THR A 92 22.58 -3.81 -30.83
CA THR A 92 23.18 -5.11 -30.57
C THR A 92 24.70 -4.97 -30.62
N TYR A 93 25.43 -5.98 -30.17
CA TYR A 93 26.88 -5.94 -30.16
C TYR A 93 27.50 -7.31 -30.43
N ALA A 94 28.72 -7.31 -30.94
CA ALA A 94 29.59 -8.47 -31.04
C ALA A 94 30.85 -8.24 -30.20
N GLU A 95 31.23 -9.23 -29.40
CA GLU A 95 32.52 -9.23 -28.71
C GLU A 95 33.58 -9.84 -29.62
N LEU A 96 34.46 -9.01 -30.18
CA LEU A 96 35.50 -9.43 -31.13
C LEU A 96 36.73 -10.00 -30.43
N ALA A 97 37.04 -9.44 -29.26
CA ALA A 97 38.08 -9.89 -28.36
C ALA A 97 37.62 -9.59 -26.92
N PRO A 98 38.24 -10.19 -25.87
CA PRO A 98 37.86 -9.92 -24.50
C PRO A 98 37.81 -8.41 -24.21
N LYS A 99 36.64 -7.91 -23.80
CA LYS A 99 36.38 -6.47 -23.53
C LYS A 99 36.44 -5.53 -24.75
N HIS A 100 36.45 -6.06 -25.97
CA HIS A 100 36.42 -5.30 -27.21
C HIS A 100 35.11 -5.60 -27.94
N TYR A 101 34.27 -4.57 -28.05
CA TYR A 101 32.91 -4.72 -28.57
C TYR A 101 32.73 -3.89 -29.84
N GLN A 102 32.18 -4.51 -30.86
CA GLN A 102 31.59 -3.83 -32.01
C GLN A 102 30.11 -3.63 -31.72
N VAL A 103 29.67 -2.38 -31.63
CA VAL A 103 28.25 -2.04 -31.41
C VAL A 103 27.61 -1.67 -32.73
N PHE A 104 26.39 -2.17 -32.92
CA PHE A 104 25.52 -1.87 -34.05
C PHE A 104 24.22 -1.28 -33.51
N GLY A 105 23.97 -0.01 -33.78
CA GLY A 105 22.79 0.73 -33.35
C GLY A 105 21.93 1.18 -34.52
N MET A 106 20.66 1.42 -34.24
CA MET A 106 19.75 2.08 -35.17
C MET A 106 18.72 2.88 -34.37
N ARG A 107 18.26 4.00 -34.92
CA ARG A 107 17.14 4.74 -34.32
C ARG A 107 15.88 3.88 -34.31
N LEU A 108 15.16 3.90 -33.20
CA LEU A 108 13.94 3.15 -33.00
C LEU A 108 12.85 3.53 -34.03
N CYS A 109 12.80 4.80 -34.44
CA CYS A 109 11.84 5.29 -35.45
C CYS A 109 12.06 4.68 -36.84
N ASP A 110 13.29 4.26 -37.15
CA ASP A 110 13.65 3.70 -38.45
C ASP A 110 13.37 2.18 -38.51
N ALA A 111 12.97 1.57 -37.39
CA ALA A 111 12.82 0.13 -37.24
C ALA A 111 11.49 -0.41 -37.80
N LYS A 112 11.56 -0.94 -39.03
CA LYS A 112 10.41 -1.47 -39.79
C LYS A 112 10.00 -2.91 -39.45
N ALA A 113 10.81 -3.63 -38.67
CA ALA A 113 10.55 -5.00 -38.27
C ALA A 113 10.77 -5.19 -36.78
N GLN A 114 10.26 -6.29 -36.25
CA GLN A 114 10.35 -6.60 -34.82
C GLN A 114 11.71 -7.17 -34.43
N MET A 115 12.37 -7.81 -35.38
CA MET A 115 13.71 -8.35 -35.26
C MET A 115 14.46 -7.92 -36.52
N LEU A 116 15.55 -7.20 -36.33
CA LEU A 116 16.40 -6.70 -37.40
C LEU A 116 17.75 -7.41 -37.30
N ILE A 117 18.17 -8.00 -38.42
CA ILE A 117 19.39 -8.81 -38.50
C ILE A 117 20.39 -8.07 -39.39
N PRO A 118 21.45 -7.50 -38.81
CA PRO A 118 22.56 -6.94 -39.58
C PRO A 118 23.09 -7.95 -40.60
N HIS A 119 23.44 -7.50 -41.81
CA HIS A 119 23.99 -8.39 -42.84
C HIS A 119 25.24 -9.15 -42.37
N ILE A 120 26.05 -8.52 -41.51
CA ILE A 120 27.20 -9.13 -40.82
C ILE A 120 26.83 -10.31 -39.90
N PHE A 121 25.55 -10.57 -39.62
CA PHE A 121 25.15 -11.75 -38.83
C PHE A 121 24.62 -12.89 -39.70
N LEU A 122 24.32 -12.64 -40.98
CA LEU A 122 23.77 -13.65 -41.89
C LEU A 122 24.68 -14.88 -42.10
N PRO A 123 26.02 -14.75 -42.20
CA PRO A 123 26.89 -15.92 -42.34
C PRO A 123 26.68 -16.95 -41.24
N LEU A 124 26.38 -16.52 -40.02
CA LEU A 124 26.21 -17.39 -38.85
C LEU A 124 24.99 -18.33 -38.95
N ALA A 125 24.10 -18.11 -39.91
CA ALA A 125 23.01 -19.03 -40.23
C ALA A 125 23.47 -20.25 -41.04
N LEU A 126 24.63 -20.19 -41.69
CA LEU A 126 25.19 -21.31 -42.45
C LEU A 126 25.58 -22.47 -41.54
N GLU A 127 25.58 -23.69 -42.08
CA GLU A 127 25.97 -24.88 -41.32
C GLU A 127 27.42 -24.79 -40.82
N ASN A 128 28.33 -24.26 -41.65
CA ASN A 128 29.72 -24.02 -41.34
C ASN A 128 30.14 -22.59 -41.70
N PRO A 129 29.95 -21.60 -40.81
CA PRO A 129 30.25 -20.21 -41.07
C PRO A 129 31.75 -19.92 -40.85
N HIS A 130 32.66 -20.78 -41.33
CA HIS A 130 34.10 -20.61 -41.11
C HIS A 130 34.75 -19.99 -42.35
N GLY A 131 35.48 -18.89 -42.18
CA GLY A 131 36.24 -18.25 -43.25
C GLY A 131 36.00 -16.74 -43.38
N ILE A 132 36.46 -16.20 -44.50
CA ILE A 132 36.39 -14.76 -44.81
C ILE A 132 35.16 -14.47 -45.66
N PHE A 133 34.38 -13.50 -45.21
CA PHE A 133 33.18 -13.06 -45.88
C PHE A 133 33.29 -11.58 -46.22
N MET A 134 32.98 -11.24 -47.47
CA MET A 134 32.78 -9.87 -47.91
C MET A 134 31.29 -9.57 -47.94
N ILE A 135 30.86 -8.61 -47.12
CA ILE A 135 29.45 -8.25 -46.96
C ILE A 135 29.32 -6.77 -47.28
N GLU A 136 28.79 -6.45 -48.46
CA GLU A 136 28.85 -5.09 -49.02
C GLU A 136 30.32 -4.64 -49.19
N ASN A 137 30.81 -3.72 -48.34
CA ASN A 137 32.19 -3.27 -48.30
C ASN A 137 32.92 -3.76 -47.03
N TRP A 138 32.31 -4.69 -46.29
CA TRP A 138 32.79 -5.13 -44.99
C TRP A 138 33.47 -6.49 -45.06
N LEU A 139 34.76 -6.54 -44.75
CA LEU A 139 35.51 -7.77 -44.63
C LEU A 139 35.36 -8.33 -43.22
N CYS A 140 34.82 -9.54 -43.12
CA CYS A 140 34.48 -10.17 -41.86
C CYS A 140 35.11 -11.56 -41.78
N LEU A 141 35.71 -11.89 -40.65
CA LEU A 141 36.22 -13.22 -40.36
C LEU A 141 35.34 -13.90 -39.32
N TYR A 142 34.90 -15.11 -39.66
CA TYR A 142 34.17 -15.97 -38.73
C TYR A 142 34.96 -17.25 -38.47
N GLN A 143 35.09 -17.59 -37.19
CA GLN A 143 35.67 -18.84 -36.71
C GLN A 143 34.80 -19.37 -35.57
N ASP A 144 34.59 -20.69 -35.52
CA ASP A 144 33.81 -21.35 -34.45
C ASP A 144 32.43 -20.72 -34.18
N LYS A 145 31.72 -20.33 -35.25
CA LYS A 145 30.41 -19.65 -35.20
C LYS A 145 30.41 -18.32 -34.44
N GLN A 146 31.54 -17.62 -34.44
CA GLN A 146 31.69 -16.28 -33.87
C GLN A 146 32.32 -15.33 -34.89
N LEU A 147 31.94 -14.07 -34.83
CA LEU A 147 32.62 -12.99 -35.56
C LEU A 147 33.88 -12.64 -34.78
N VAL A 148 35.05 -12.90 -35.36
CA VAL A 148 36.35 -12.71 -34.69
C VAL A 148 37.04 -11.42 -35.15
N TYR A 149 36.78 -10.99 -36.38
CA TYR A 149 37.34 -9.76 -36.92
C TYR A 149 36.39 -9.12 -37.92
N ASP A 150 36.34 -7.80 -37.92
CA ASP A 150 35.60 -6.98 -38.87
C ASP A 150 36.41 -5.75 -39.31
N TYR A 151 36.35 -5.39 -40.59
CA TYR A 151 36.99 -4.19 -41.11
C TYR A 151 36.28 -3.65 -42.35
N TYR A 152 35.99 -2.35 -42.35
CA TYR A 152 35.34 -1.65 -43.46
C TYR A 152 36.37 -1.22 -44.49
N CYS A 153 36.29 -1.79 -45.69
CA CYS A 153 37.21 -1.49 -46.79
C CYS A 153 36.67 -0.33 -47.63
N ASN A 154 37.38 0.79 -47.66
CA ASN A 154 36.98 1.94 -48.48
C ASN A 154 37.31 1.74 -49.96
N ASP A 155 38.39 1.00 -50.24
CA ASP A 155 38.90 0.75 -51.58
C ASP A 155 39.61 -0.61 -51.70
N LEU A 156 40.15 -0.89 -52.88
CA LEU A 156 40.91 -2.12 -53.18
C LEU A 156 42.22 -2.23 -52.41
N HIS A 157 42.85 -1.12 -52.07
CA HIS A 157 44.12 -1.11 -51.34
C HIS A 157 43.91 -1.50 -49.88
N ASP A 158 42.88 -0.94 -49.25
CA ASP A 158 42.40 -1.31 -47.91
C ASP A 158 42.09 -2.80 -47.84
N LEU A 159 41.38 -3.31 -48.86
CA LEU A 159 41.02 -4.73 -48.97
C LEU A 159 42.27 -5.62 -49.05
N SER A 160 43.19 -5.31 -49.97
CA SER A 160 44.42 -6.09 -50.15
C SER A 160 45.26 -6.11 -48.87
N SER A 161 45.41 -4.95 -48.22
CA SER A 161 46.17 -4.82 -46.97
C SER A 161 45.51 -5.63 -45.84
N CYS A 162 44.19 -5.55 -45.71
CA CYS A 162 43.44 -6.29 -44.71
C CYS A 162 43.51 -7.81 -44.94
N LEU A 163 43.47 -8.26 -46.19
CA LEU A 163 43.59 -9.68 -46.52
C LEU A 163 44.99 -10.21 -46.21
N THR A 164 46.04 -9.46 -46.53
CA THR A 164 47.41 -9.82 -46.15
C THR A 164 47.56 -9.95 -44.64
N PHE A 165 46.96 -9.03 -43.88
CA PHE A 165 46.91 -9.11 -42.42
C PHE A 165 46.19 -10.38 -41.95
N LEU A 166 44.99 -10.66 -42.45
CA LEU A 166 44.21 -11.83 -42.04
C LEU A 166 44.92 -13.15 -42.36
N ARG A 167 45.52 -13.25 -43.56
CA ARG A 167 46.30 -14.42 -43.98
C ARG A 167 47.52 -14.65 -43.08
N THR A 168 48.18 -13.57 -42.67
CA THR A 168 49.40 -13.64 -41.84
C THR A 168 49.08 -13.93 -40.37
N MET A 169 48.05 -13.28 -39.81
CA MET A 169 47.74 -13.36 -38.37
C MET A 169 46.87 -14.56 -37.99
N TYR A 170 45.97 -14.99 -38.88
CA TYR A 170 45.01 -16.04 -38.59
C TYR A 170 45.27 -17.33 -39.40
N ASP A 171 46.34 -17.38 -40.19
CA ASP A 171 46.75 -18.51 -41.04
C ASP A 171 45.60 -19.03 -41.93
N ILE A 172 44.83 -18.11 -42.50
CA ILE A 172 43.65 -18.44 -43.31
C ILE A 172 44.04 -18.54 -44.76
N GLN A 173 43.90 -19.74 -45.32
CA GLN A 173 43.98 -19.98 -46.76
C GLN A 173 42.61 -20.37 -47.30
N GLY A 174 42.02 -19.56 -48.18
CA GLY A 174 40.72 -19.85 -48.75
C GLY A 174 40.12 -18.73 -49.58
N ASP A 175 39.04 -19.08 -50.27
CA ASP A 175 38.22 -18.18 -51.07
C ASP A 175 37.45 -17.22 -50.18
N ILE A 176 37.11 -16.04 -50.73
CA ILE A 176 36.23 -15.09 -50.05
C ILE A 176 34.80 -15.34 -50.48
N LEU A 177 33.92 -15.59 -49.51
CA LEU A 177 32.49 -15.68 -49.76
C LEU A 177 31.87 -14.28 -49.78
N MET A 178 31.07 -13.96 -50.77
CA MET A 178 30.52 -12.61 -50.94
C MET A 178 29.00 -12.58 -50.88
N TYR A 179 28.45 -11.63 -50.12
CA TYR A 179 27.06 -11.19 -50.24
C TYR A 179 26.98 -10.04 -51.24
N LYS A 180 26.10 -10.16 -52.22
CA LYS A 180 25.89 -9.17 -53.29
C LYS A 180 25.68 -7.75 -52.73
N GLY A 181 26.56 -6.81 -53.08
CA GLY A 181 26.50 -5.40 -52.69
C GLY A 181 27.87 -4.70 -52.74
N GLY A 182 27.91 -3.41 -52.42
CA GLY A 182 29.17 -2.66 -52.32
C GLY A 182 29.83 -2.27 -53.65
N TRP A 183 31.00 -1.63 -53.57
CA TRP A 183 31.76 -1.19 -54.76
C TRP A 183 32.46 -2.38 -55.46
N ILE A 184 32.74 -3.47 -54.75
CA ILE A 184 33.39 -4.68 -55.30
C ILE A 184 32.49 -5.38 -56.33
N THR A 185 31.17 -5.45 -56.07
CA THR A 185 30.24 -6.02 -57.06
C THR A 185 30.09 -5.17 -58.32
N GLN A 186 30.28 -3.84 -58.19
CA GLN A 186 30.34 -2.94 -59.35
C GLN A 186 31.63 -3.18 -60.15
N ALA A 187 32.76 -3.36 -59.47
CA ALA A 187 34.05 -3.65 -60.08
C ALA A 187 34.08 -5.01 -60.80
N GLN A 188 33.42 -6.04 -60.26
CA GLN A 188 33.29 -7.35 -60.94
C GLN A 188 32.36 -7.29 -62.16
N GLY A 189 31.34 -6.42 -62.16
CA GLY A 189 30.49 -6.17 -63.33
C GLY A 189 31.19 -5.44 -64.48
N LEU A 190 32.36 -4.83 -64.23
CA LEU A 190 33.21 -4.15 -65.22
C LEU A 190 34.22 -5.09 -65.90
N GLN A 191 34.05 -6.41 -65.77
CA GLN A 191 34.91 -7.42 -66.43
C GLN A 191 34.83 -7.42 -67.97
N GLU A 192 34.01 -6.58 -68.62
CA GLU A 192 34.16 -6.27 -70.05
C GLU A 192 34.96 -4.98 -70.24
N PRO A 193 36.26 -5.05 -70.62
CA PRO A 193 37.02 -3.85 -70.94
C PRO A 193 36.49 -3.25 -72.26
N GLN A 194 35.91 -2.06 -72.20
CA GLN A 194 35.49 -1.34 -73.41
C GLN A 194 36.60 -0.45 -74.01
N ASP A 195 37.71 -0.20 -73.32
CA ASP A 195 38.80 0.61 -73.89
C ASP A 195 40.20 0.23 -73.32
N PRO A 196 41.24 0.04 -74.14
CA PRO A 196 42.57 -0.36 -73.68
C PRO A 196 43.46 0.78 -73.14
N GLN A 197 42.90 1.95 -72.81
CA GLN A 197 43.68 3.11 -72.32
C GLN A 197 43.59 3.39 -70.80
N ASP A 198 42.69 2.74 -70.06
CA ASP A 198 42.54 2.95 -68.60
C ASP A 198 43.48 2.09 -67.73
N LEU A 199 44.70 1.84 -68.22
CA LEU A 199 45.71 0.98 -67.60
C LEU A 199 46.46 1.60 -66.40
N GLN A 200 45.86 2.55 -65.66
CA GLN A 200 46.47 3.06 -64.42
C GLN A 200 46.08 2.28 -63.15
N GLU A 201 45.10 1.37 -63.21
CA GLU A 201 44.70 0.52 -62.07
C GLU A 201 45.32 -0.90 -62.08
N SER A 202 46.39 -1.11 -62.85
CA SER A 202 46.99 -2.45 -63.06
C SER A 202 47.37 -3.19 -61.77
N ARG A 203 47.74 -2.49 -60.69
CA ARG A 203 48.09 -3.14 -59.39
C ARG A 203 46.88 -3.53 -58.55
N ALA A 204 45.76 -2.82 -58.70
CA ALA A 204 44.53 -3.12 -57.97
C ALA A 204 43.82 -4.33 -58.59
N GLN A 205 43.89 -4.45 -59.92
CA GLN A 205 43.49 -5.66 -60.65
C GLN A 205 44.36 -6.87 -60.31
N GLU A 206 45.68 -6.71 -60.17
CA GLU A 206 46.59 -7.78 -59.71
C GLU A 206 46.23 -8.32 -58.31
N ALA A 207 45.79 -7.46 -57.38
CA ALA A 207 45.34 -7.89 -56.05
C ALA A 207 43.96 -8.62 -56.07
N LEU A 208 43.08 -8.26 -57.00
CA LEU A 208 41.82 -8.97 -57.27
C LEU A 208 42.04 -10.34 -57.93
N LEU A 209 43.07 -10.46 -58.78
CA LEU A 209 43.37 -11.67 -59.56
C LEU A 209 43.78 -12.88 -58.70
N ASP A 210 44.37 -12.65 -57.51
CA ASP A 210 44.78 -13.72 -56.58
C ASP A 210 43.67 -14.16 -55.60
N VAL A 211 42.53 -13.46 -55.58
CA VAL A 211 41.43 -13.71 -54.64
C VAL A 211 40.23 -14.24 -55.41
N GLN A 212 39.96 -15.54 -55.25
CA GLN A 212 38.76 -16.14 -55.83
C GLN A 212 37.55 -15.80 -54.96
N TYR A 213 36.64 -15.00 -55.52
CA TYR A 213 35.36 -14.70 -54.88
C TYR A 213 34.31 -15.74 -55.27
N LYS A 214 33.54 -16.18 -54.30
CA LYS A 214 32.38 -17.06 -54.50
C LYS A 214 31.13 -16.37 -53.98
N GLU A 215 30.12 -16.25 -54.82
CA GLU A 215 28.81 -15.76 -54.39
C GLU A 215 28.12 -16.81 -53.51
N ILE A 216 27.50 -16.37 -52.43
CA ILE A 216 26.69 -17.22 -51.57
C ILE A 216 25.38 -17.53 -52.30
N GLN A 217 25.10 -18.83 -52.46
CA GLN A 217 23.93 -19.28 -53.23
C GLN A 217 22.62 -19.11 -52.44
N GLU A 218 22.69 -19.02 -51.11
CA GLU A 218 21.54 -18.85 -50.23
C GLU A 218 20.99 -17.42 -50.26
N SER A 219 19.67 -17.29 -50.35
CA SER A 219 19.00 -15.98 -50.36
C SER A 219 19.06 -15.31 -48.98
N ILE A 220 19.11 -13.98 -48.97
CA ILE A 220 19.12 -13.16 -47.75
C ILE A 220 17.89 -13.44 -46.89
N GLU A 221 16.72 -13.63 -47.51
CA GLU A 221 15.47 -13.94 -46.81
C GLU A 221 15.60 -15.25 -46.03
N ARG A 222 16.16 -16.28 -46.68
CA ARG A 222 16.35 -17.59 -46.07
C ARG A 222 17.30 -17.52 -44.88
N LEU A 223 18.46 -16.91 -45.09
CA LEU A 223 19.48 -16.75 -44.03
C LEU A 223 18.96 -15.92 -42.85
N SER A 224 18.15 -14.89 -43.12
CA SER A 224 17.52 -14.08 -42.07
C SER A 224 16.52 -14.89 -41.24
N LEU A 225 15.69 -15.71 -41.90
CA LEU A 225 14.73 -16.59 -41.24
C LEU A 225 15.43 -17.68 -40.42
N ASP A 226 16.51 -18.26 -40.97
CA ASP A 226 17.33 -19.27 -40.30
C ASP A 226 18.07 -18.68 -39.08
N PHE A 227 18.72 -17.52 -39.22
CA PHE A 227 19.37 -16.83 -38.11
C PHE A 227 18.35 -16.48 -37.01
N GLY A 228 17.20 -15.91 -37.39
CA GLY A 228 16.15 -15.56 -36.42
C GLY A 228 15.62 -16.77 -35.65
N ALA A 229 15.53 -17.94 -36.29
CA ALA A 229 15.17 -19.18 -35.62
C ALA A 229 16.26 -19.61 -34.62
N LEU A 230 17.53 -19.56 -35.03
CA LEU A 230 18.66 -19.90 -34.16
C LEU A 230 18.77 -18.96 -32.95
N ALA A 231 18.53 -17.66 -33.14
CA ALA A 231 18.53 -16.67 -32.08
C ALA A 231 17.39 -16.90 -31.07
N LEU A 232 16.18 -17.22 -31.53
CA LEU A 232 15.05 -17.56 -30.64
C LEU A 232 15.29 -18.87 -29.87
N GLU A 233 16.02 -19.81 -30.45
CA GLU A 233 16.43 -21.06 -29.80
C GLU A 233 17.66 -20.88 -28.89
N GLN A 234 18.22 -19.67 -28.79
CA GLN A 234 19.43 -19.34 -28.02
C GLN A 234 20.64 -20.20 -28.43
N LYS A 235 20.70 -20.62 -29.70
CA LYS A 235 21.81 -21.41 -30.25
C LYS A 235 22.97 -20.56 -30.77
N VAL A 236 22.77 -19.25 -30.83
CA VAL A 236 23.77 -18.27 -31.26
C VAL A 236 23.95 -17.25 -30.14
N LYS A 237 25.20 -16.88 -29.85
CA LYS A 237 25.53 -15.90 -28.79
C LYS A 237 25.13 -14.48 -29.17
N LEU A 238 25.14 -14.17 -30.46
CA LEU A 238 24.78 -12.86 -30.99
C LEU A 238 23.27 -12.67 -31.04
N THR A 239 22.83 -11.57 -30.45
CA THR A 239 21.42 -11.17 -30.45
C THR A 239 21.11 -10.30 -31.67
N PRO A 240 19.96 -10.46 -32.34
CA PRO A 240 19.51 -9.49 -33.33
C PRO A 240 19.08 -8.18 -32.65
N LEU A 241 18.91 -7.10 -33.43
CA LEU A 241 18.32 -5.87 -32.89
C LEU A 241 16.81 -6.11 -32.68
N TYR A 242 16.39 -6.10 -31.42
CA TYR A 242 14.99 -6.22 -31.06
C TYR A 242 14.34 -4.85 -31.00
N ASN A 243 13.26 -4.70 -31.77
CA ASN A 243 12.37 -3.56 -31.63
C ASN A 243 11.22 -3.95 -30.69
N ASP A 244 11.42 -3.74 -29.39
CA ASP A 244 10.41 -4.01 -28.37
C ASP A 244 9.17 -3.12 -28.51
N SER A 245 9.32 -1.94 -29.12
CA SER A 245 8.17 -1.07 -29.43
C SER A 245 7.24 -1.69 -30.48
N HIS A 246 7.74 -2.64 -31.26
CA HIS A 246 7.02 -3.27 -32.36
C HIS A 246 6.48 -4.66 -32.01
N LYS A 247 6.43 -5.15 -30.76
CA LYS A 247 5.89 -6.51 -30.46
C LYS A 247 4.76 -6.58 -29.44
N SER A 248 3.73 -7.34 -29.86
CA SER A 248 2.84 -8.17 -29.04
C SER A 248 1.83 -7.44 -28.14
N ILE A 249 0.54 -7.73 -28.34
CA ILE A 249 -0.59 -7.18 -27.56
C ILE A 249 -0.32 -7.27 -26.05
N TYR A 250 0.36 -8.33 -25.60
CA TYR A 250 0.66 -8.62 -24.20
C TYR A 250 1.66 -7.66 -23.53
N HIS A 251 2.43 -6.86 -24.29
CA HIS A 251 3.42 -5.92 -23.74
C HIS A 251 3.04 -4.45 -23.90
N THR A 252 1.87 -4.15 -24.50
CA THR A 252 1.43 -2.75 -24.66
C THR A 252 0.82 -2.19 -23.36
N LYS A 253 1.16 -0.94 -23.02
CA LYS A 253 0.54 -0.21 -21.89
C LYS A 253 -0.99 -0.19 -21.97
N SER A 254 -1.54 -0.16 -23.19
CA SER A 254 -2.98 -0.21 -23.45
C SER A 254 -3.64 -1.53 -23.04
N PHE A 255 -2.96 -2.68 -23.21
CA PHE A 255 -3.49 -3.98 -22.75
C PHE A 255 -3.57 -4.05 -21.22
N TRP A 256 -2.53 -3.60 -20.53
CA TRP A 256 -2.55 -3.50 -19.07
C TRP A 256 -3.58 -2.48 -18.58
N ASN A 257 -3.76 -1.37 -19.29
CA ASN A 257 -4.83 -0.42 -19.00
C ASN A 257 -6.21 -1.02 -19.22
N LEU A 258 -6.39 -1.88 -20.23
CA LEU A 258 -7.66 -2.57 -20.47
C LEU A 258 -7.95 -3.61 -19.37
N ILE A 259 -6.94 -4.35 -18.90
CA ILE A 259 -7.05 -5.21 -17.71
C ILE A 259 -7.42 -4.38 -16.48
N LYS A 260 -6.77 -3.22 -16.27
CA LYS A 260 -7.09 -2.32 -15.15
C LYS A 260 -8.54 -1.81 -15.25
N ILE A 261 -9.01 -1.45 -16.44
CA ILE A 261 -10.40 -1.02 -16.67
C ILE A 261 -11.37 -2.16 -16.37
N VAL A 262 -11.09 -3.38 -16.85
CA VAL A 262 -11.91 -4.57 -16.53
C VAL A 262 -11.92 -4.84 -15.01
N GLY A 263 -10.77 -4.70 -14.35
CA GLY A 263 -10.66 -4.76 -12.89
C GLY A 263 -11.50 -3.70 -12.18
N CYS A 264 -11.45 -2.44 -12.64
CA CYS A 264 -12.27 -1.35 -12.12
C CYS A 264 -13.77 -1.64 -12.32
N CYS A 265 -14.19 -2.11 -13.49
CA CYS A 265 -15.57 -2.49 -13.75
C CYS A 265 -16.03 -3.64 -12.84
N ALA A 266 -15.18 -4.65 -12.61
CA ALA A 266 -15.47 -5.73 -11.68
C ALA A 266 -15.62 -5.23 -10.24
N THR A 267 -14.76 -4.29 -9.80
CA THR A 267 -14.90 -3.69 -8.45
C THR A 267 -16.16 -2.85 -8.32
N ILE A 268 -16.56 -2.10 -9.35
CA ILE A 268 -17.81 -1.32 -9.37
C ILE A 268 -19.02 -2.27 -9.32
N ALA A 269 -18.95 -3.44 -9.97
CA ALA A 269 -20.02 -4.43 -9.93
C ALA A 269 -20.09 -5.21 -8.59
N LEU A 270 -18.95 -5.44 -7.93
CA LEU A 270 -18.87 -6.16 -6.64
C LEU A 270 -19.16 -5.24 -5.43
N PHE A 271 -18.94 -3.93 -5.55
CA PHE A 271 -19.17 -2.99 -4.46
C PHE A 271 -20.64 -2.94 -3.97
N PRO A 272 -21.67 -2.94 -4.84
CA PRO A 272 -23.07 -3.04 -4.41
C PRO A 272 -23.36 -4.32 -3.63
N LEU A 273 -22.77 -5.46 -4.03
CA LEU A 273 -22.94 -6.74 -3.35
C LEU A 273 -22.30 -6.73 -1.97
N ALA A 274 -21.07 -6.20 -1.85
CA ALA A 274 -20.40 -6.02 -0.57
C ALA A 274 -21.18 -5.08 0.36
N LYS A 275 -21.74 -3.98 -0.17
CA LYS A 275 -22.58 -3.04 0.58
C LYS A 275 -23.89 -3.68 1.04
N ALA A 276 -24.52 -4.51 0.21
CA ALA A 276 -25.73 -5.25 0.56
C ALA A 276 -25.47 -6.28 1.67
N LEU A 277 -24.37 -7.03 1.58
CA LEU A 277 -23.96 -7.98 2.63
C LEU A 277 -23.63 -7.26 3.94
N TYR A 278 -22.95 -6.11 3.87
CA TYR A 278 -22.66 -5.30 5.05
C TYR A 278 -23.93 -4.72 5.67
N ALA A 279 -24.86 -4.21 4.87
CA ALA A 279 -26.15 -3.72 5.35
C ALA A 279 -26.97 -4.84 6.02
N HIS A 280 -26.94 -6.06 5.46
CA HIS A 280 -27.57 -7.22 6.07
C HIS A 280 -26.95 -7.54 7.44
N HIS A 281 -25.60 -7.53 7.54
CA HIS A 281 -24.90 -7.76 8.81
C HIS A 281 -25.22 -6.71 9.89
N ILE A 282 -25.28 -5.43 9.51
CA ILE A 282 -25.67 -4.36 10.44
C ILE A 282 -27.13 -4.52 10.88
N HIS A 283 -28.03 -4.94 9.98
CA HIS A 283 -29.41 -5.18 10.33
C HIS A 283 -29.56 -6.31 11.34
N THR A 284 -28.84 -7.42 11.16
CA THR A 284 -28.84 -8.53 12.13
C THR A 284 -28.29 -8.11 13.49
N GLN A 285 -27.19 -7.35 13.54
CA GLN A 285 -26.66 -6.85 14.81
C GLN A 285 -27.62 -5.86 15.49
N ALA A 286 -28.30 -5.00 14.73
CA ALA A 286 -29.29 -4.08 15.26
C ALA A 286 -30.49 -4.82 15.88
N GLN A 287 -30.91 -5.94 15.27
CA GLN A 287 -31.98 -6.79 15.83
C GLN A 287 -31.54 -7.47 17.13
N GLU A 288 -30.31 -8.01 17.19
CA GLU A 288 -29.75 -8.60 18.41
C GLU A 288 -29.65 -7.56 19.54
N MET A 289 -29.18 -6.35 19.24
CA MET A 289 -29.13 -5.24 20.21
C MET A 289 -30.53 -4.79 20.66
N ALA A 290 -31.51 -4.77 19.76
CA ALA A 290 -32.89 -4.43 20.11
C ALA A 290 -33.51 -5.47 21.07
N LEU A 291 -33.28 -6.75 20.81
CA LEU A 291 -33.69 -7.84 21.71
C LEU A 291 -33.01 -7.74 23.08
N PHE A 292 -31.70 -7.47 23.10
CA PHE A 292 -30.96 -7.25 24.34
C PHE A 292 -31.51 -6.06 25.14
N ASN A 293 -31.80 -4.94 24.48
CA ASN A 293 -32.40 -3.76 25.12
C ASN A 293 -33.81 -4.05 25.68
N GLN A 294 -34.63 -4.83 24.98
CA GLN A 294 -35.94 -5.27 25.50
C GLN A 294 -35.79 -6.15 26.74
N GLN A 295 -34.82 -7.07 26.77
CA GLN A 295 -34.50 -7.87 27.95
C GLN A 295 -34.00 -7.01 29.13
N LEU A 296 -33.24 -5.96 28.84
CA LEU A 296 -32.74 -5.03 29.85
C LEU A 296 -33.88 -4.18 30.44
N GLN A 297 -34.82 -3.74 29.60
CA GLN A 297 -36.03 -3.03 30.02
C GLN A 297 -36.95 -3.91 30.90
N SER A 298 -37.14 -5.18 30.55
CA SER A 298 -37.94 -6.10 31.38
C SER A 298 -37.28 -6.37 32.73
N THR A 299 -35.94 -6.46 32.75
CA THR A 299 -35.14 -6.58 33.99
C THR A 299 -35.21 -5.31 34.84
N LEU A 300 -35.20 -4.12 34.22
CA LEU A 300 -35.38 -2.85 34.92
C LEU A 300 -36.80 -2.71 35.47
N ALA A 301 -37.82 -3.14 34.73
CA ALA A 301 -39.21 -3.12 35.18
C ALA A 301 -39.44 -4.01 36.41
N THR A 302 -38.84 -5.21 36.44
CA THR A 302 -38.87 -6.10 37.61
C THR A 302 -38.09 -5.52 38.80
N LYS A 303 -36.93 -4.89 38.58
CA LYS A 303 -36.24 -4.17 39.66
C LYS A 303 -37.03 -2.96 40.16
N LYS A 304 -37.71 -2.22 39.28
CA LYS A 304 -38.57 -1.08 39.62
C LYS A 304 -39.80 -1.51 40.41
N SER A 305 -40.41 -2.66 40.09
CA SER A 305 -41.52 -3.23 40.87
C SER A 305 -41.07 -3.60 42.30
N THR A 306 -39.84 -4.10 42.44
CA THR A 306 -39.20 -4.35 43.74
C THR A 306 -38.95 -3.03 44.50
N LEU A 307 -38.59 -1.95 43.80
CA LEU A 307 -38.39 -0.62 44.36
C LEU A 307 -39.71 0.06 44.78
N SER A 308 -40.84 -0.24 44.13
CA SER A 308 -42.17 0.23 44.53
C SER A 308 -42.73 -0.45 45.79
N GLN A 309 -42.04 -1.45 46.36
CA GLN A 309 -42.34 -2.02 47.68
C GLN A 309 -41.59 -1.32 48.83
N LEU A 310 -40.63 -0.43 48.54
CA LEU A 310 -39.94 0.39 49.55
C LEU A 310 -40.86 1.37 50.32
N PRO A 311 -41.86 2.03 49.71
CA PRO A 311 -42.76 2.96 50.39
C PRO A 311 -43.58 2.31 51.52
N GLN A 312 -43.92 1.03 51.40
CA GLN A 312 -44.64 0.29 52.46
C GLN A 312 -43.79 0.10 53.72
N LYS A 313 -42.47 0.01 53.57
CA LYS A 313 -41.53 -0.04 54.71
C LYS A 313 -41.27 1.34 55.33
N ILE A 314 -41.37 2.42 54.54
CA ILE A 314 -41.23 3.80 55.03
C ILE A 314 -42.47 4.23 55.82
N ALA A 315 -43.67 3.87 55.37
CA ALA A 315 -44.92 4.16 56.08
C ALA A 315 -44.99 3.51 57.47
N THR A 316 -44.38 2.34 57.66
CA THR A 316 -44.27 1.68 58.97
C THR A 316 -43.32 2.39 59.92
N ILE A 317 -42.32 3.11 59.41
CA ILE A 317 -41.37 3.88 60.21
C ILE A 317 -42.00 5.20 60.66
N ASP A 318 -42.71 5.91 59.78
CA ASP A 318 -43.39 7.16 60.12
C ASP A 318 -44.47 6.98 61.21
N GLN A 319 -45.18 5.84 61.16
CA GLN A 319 -46.22 5.51 62.15
C GLN A 319 -45.63 5.24 63.56
N ASN A 320 -44.41 4.70 63.62
CA ASN A 320 -43.67 4.48 64.87
C ASN A 320 -43.06 5.79 65.43
N ILE A 321 -42.69 6.73 64.56
CA ILE A 321 -42.18 8.05 64.96
C ILE A 321 -43.31 8.91 65.56
N THR A 322 -44.52 8.86 64.98
CA THR A 322 -45.67 9.62 65.49
C THR A 322 -46.14 9.10 66.86
N THR A 323 -46.01 7.79 67.11
CA THR A 323 -46.32 7.22 68.44
C THR A 323 -45.29 7.64 69.50
N LEU A 324 -44.01 7.71 69.17
CA LEU A 324 -42.97 8.20 70.07
C LEU A 324 -43.11 9.70 70.40
N GLN A 325 -43.49 10.52 69.42
CA GLN A 325 -43.71 11.95 69.62
C GLN A 325 -44.89 12.24 70.57
N ASN A 326 -45.98 11.47 70.48
CA ASN A 326 -47.15 11.63 71.36
C ASN A 326 -46.91 11.23 72.83
N ILE A 327 -45.90 10.40 73.10
CA ILE A 327 -45.49 10.04 74.47
C ILE A 327 -44.63 11.16 75.08
N HIS A 328 -43.81 11.84 74.28
CA HIS A 328 -42.91 12.89 74.75
C HIS A 328 -43.63 14.19 75.15
N THR A 329 -44.85 14.44 74.66
CA THR A 329 -45.61 15.67 74.95
C THR A 329 -46.38 15.66 76.27
N LYS A 330 -46.52 14.51 76.96
CA LYS A 330 -47.33 14.38 78.19
C LYS A 330 -46.51 14.29 79.49
N TYR A 331 -45.19 14.22 79.41
CA TYR A 331 -44.30 14.06 80.55
C TYR A 331 -43.79 15.41 81.09
N ILE A 332 -43.97 15.68 82.39
CA ILE A 332 -43.37 16.83 83.09
C ILE A 332 -42.06 16.38 83.76
N PRO A 333 -40.88 16.92 83.39
CA PRO A 333 -39.61 16.50 83.99
C PRO A 333 -39.56 16.78 85.49
N ARG A 334 -39.21 15.76 86.29
CA ARG A 334 -39.08 15.86 87.76
C ARG A 334 -38.15 16.99 88.20
N LEU A 335 -37.08 17.24 87.44
CA LEU A 335 -36.13 18.32 87.70
C LEU A 335 -36.76 19.71 87.52
N LYS A 336 -37.70 19.88 86.57
CA LYS A 336 -38.40 21.16 86.39
C LYS A 336 -39.24 21.48 87.62
N ILE A 337 -40.00 20.50 88.13
CA ILE A 337 -40.84 20.62 89.33
C ILE A 337 -39.98 20.97 90.56
N LEU A 338 -38.90 20.22 90.78
CA LEU A 338 -37.98 20.47 91.90
C LEU A 338 -37.34 21.84 91.81
N SER A 339 -36.88 22.26 90.63
CA SER A 339 -36.27 23.58 90.42
C SER A 339 -37.26 24.71 90.70
N TYR A 340 -38.52 24.56 90.29
CA TYR A 340 -39.56 25.55 90.49
C TYR A 340 -39.89 25.72 91.98
N ILE A 341 -40.18 24.62 92.68
CA ILE A 341 -40.52 24.64 94.11
C ILE A 341 -39.34 25.18 94.93
N SER A 342 -38.11 24.76 94.62
CA SER A 342 -36.92 25.25 95.31
C SER A 342 -36.72 26.75 95.10
N SER A 343 -36.96 27.25 93.89
CA SER A 343 -36.88 28.68 93.59
C SER A 343 -37.91 29.48 94.39
N VAL A 344 -39.16 29.02 94.45
CA VAL A 344 -40.24 29.70 95.20
C VAL A 344 -39.96 29.66 96.71
N ALA A 345 -39.57 28.50 97.24
CA ALA A 345 -39.23 28.35 98.65
C ALA A 345 -38.06 29.24 99.08
N SER A 346 -37.01 29.31 98.26
CA SER A 346 -35.83 30.13 98.52
C SER A 346 -36.16 31.63 98.54
N ARG A 347 -36.98 32.13 97.60
CA ARG A 347 -37.39 33.54 97.56
C ARG A 347 -38.20 33.97 98.78
N ASN A 348 -38.96 33.04 99.34
CA ASN A 348 -39.80 33.29 100.51
C ASN A 348 -39.15 32.86 101.83
N PHE A 349 -37.83 32.63 101.87
CA PHE A 349 -37.10 32.24 103.07
C PHE A 349 -37.75 31.05 103.82
N ALA A 350 -38.18 30.05 103.06
CA ALA A 350 -38.80 28.84 103.58
C ALA A 350 -37.97 27.61 103.19
N TRP A 351 -37.85 26.67 104.11
CA TRP A 351 -37.13 25.41 103.94
C TRP A 351 -38.10 24.26 103.72
N ILE A 352 -37.81 23.43 102.74
CA ILE A 352 -38.57 22.21 102.48
C ILE A 352 -38.02 21.13 103.41
N THR A 353 -38.81 20.69 104.37
CA THR A 353 -38.44 19.68 105.37
C THR A 353 -38.82 18.26 104.94
N ARG A 354 -39.85 18.14 104.10
CA ARG A 354 -40.27 16.89 103.48
C ARG A 354 -40.74 17.15 102.06
N PHE A 355 -40.41 16.24 101.15
CA PHE A 355 -40.86 16.31 99.76
C PHE A 355 -41.26 14.93 99.29
N ASP A 356 -42.50 14.78 98.84
CA ASP A 356 -43.04 13.54 98.31
C ASP A 356 -43.77 13.81 96.99
N LEU A 357 -43.32 13.15 95.93
CA LEU A 357 -43.85 13.31 94.57
C LEU A 357 -44.73 12.12 94.25
N LYS A 358 -46.03 12.36 94.11
CA LYS A 358 -47.06 11.34 93.85
C LYS A 358 -47.77 11.62 92.52
N GLY A 359 -48.43 10.60 91.98
CA GLY A 359 -49.20 10.69 90.73
C GLY A 359 -48.55 10.00 89.53
N ASP A 360 -49.27 9.98 88.42
CA ASP A 360 -48.87 9.36 87.15
C ASP A 360 -48.15 10.39 86.27
N LEU A 361 -46.82 10.44 86.45
CA LEU A 361 -45.91 11.32 85.72
C LEU A 361 -45.94 11.10 84.20
N GLU A 362 -46.27 9.88 83.74
CA GLU A 362 -46.33 9.54 82.31
C GLU A 362 -47.61 10.06 81.65
N ARG A 363 -48.68 10.26 82.45
CA ARG A 363 -49.95 10.83 82.00
C ARG A 363 -50.10 12.33 82.32
N GLY A 364 -49.09 12.95 82.93
CA GLY A 364 -49.05 14.38 83.23
C GLY A 364 -49.85 14.79 84.48
N ASP A 365 -50.23 13.84 85.34
CA ASP A 365 -50.93 14.13 86.60
C ASP A 365 -49.94 14.05 87.77
N VAL A 366 -49.43 15.21 88.18
CA VAL A 366 -48.36 15.28 89.18
C VAL A 366 -48.83 16.03 90.42
N VAL A 367 -48.78 15.35 91.57
CA VAL A 367 -49.14 15.90 92.88
C VAL A 367 -47.90 15.87 93.78
N VAL A 368 -47.55 17.01 94.36
CA VAL A 368 -46.45 17.15 95.31
C VAL A 368 -47.02 17.39 96.69
N GLU A 369 -46.62 16.58 97.66
CA GLU A 369 -46.87 16.79 99.08
C GLU A 369 -45.57 17.19 99.75
N MET A 370 -45.53 18.36 100.39
CA MET A 370 -44.32 18.87 101.03
C MET A 370 -44.56 19.43 102.43
N GLY A 371 -43.56 19.23 103.28
CA GLY A 371 -43.44 19.91 104.57
C GLY A 371 -42.56 21.15 104.40
N VAL A 372 -42.98 22.28 104.96
CA VAL A 372 -42.31 23.57 104.82
C VAL A 372 -42.12 24.19 106.20
N HIS A 373 -40.94 24.73 106.46
CA HIS A 373 -40.58 25.45 107.68
C HIS A 373 -40.09 26.86 107.34
N SER A 374 -40.41 27.85 108.16
CA SER A 374 -39.77 29.18 108.09
C SER A 374 -39.50 29.74 109.48
N GLN A 375 -38.73 30.82 109.59
CA GLN A 375 -38.51 31.51 110.87
C GLN A 375 -39.66 32.45 111.25
N LYS A 376 -40.51 32.84 110.27
CA LYS A 376 -41.61 33.79 110.46
C LYS A 376 -42.86 33.30 109.74
N GLN A 377 -44.03 33.46 110.35
CA GLN A 377 -45.30 33.05 109.75
C GLN A 377 -45.62 33.80 108.45
N ASP A 378 -45.27 35.08 108.37
CA ASP A 378 -45.45 35.93 107.17
C ASP A 378 -44.77 35.34 105.92
N HIS A 379 -43.65 34.65 106.09
CA HIS A 379 -42.93 34.00 104.98
C HIS A 379 -43.69 32.79 104.43
N LEU A 380 -44.34 32.01 105.30
CA LEU A 380 -45.17 30.89 104.88
C LEU A 380 -46.41 31.39 104.13
N SER A 381 -47.06 32.44 104.62
CA SER A 381 -48.21 33.04 103.94
C SER A 381 -47.86 33.57 102.54
N LYS A 382 -46.68 34.21 102.38
CA LYS A 382 -46.19 34.68 101.07
C LYS A 382 -45.86 33.53 100.12
N LEU A 383 -45.29 32.44 100.63
CA LEU A 383 -45.00 31.24 99.85
C LEU A 383 -46.27 30.60 99.29
N VAL A 384 -47.32 30.45 100.11
CA VAL A 384 -48.60 29.91 99.65
C VAL A 384 -49.21 30.82 98.59
N TYR A 385 -49.20 32.14 98.83
CA TYR A 385 -49.71 33.13 97.89
C TYR A 385 -48.98 33.10 96.52
N GLU A 386 -47.66 32.89 96.50
CA GLU A 386 -46.92 32.75 95.24
C GLU A 386 -47.31 31.48 94.46
N PHE A 387 -47.61 30.37 95.16
CA PHE A 387 -48.11 29.17 94.50
C PHE A 387 -49.54 29.33 93.99
N GLU A 388 -50.42 30.01 94.71
CA GLU A 388 -51.81 30.27 94.28
C GLU A 388 -51.90 31.15 93.03
N ARG A 389 -50.92 32.05 92.81
CA ARG A 389 -50.87 32.90 91.60
C ARG A 389 -50.23 32.22 90.39
N ALA A 390 -49.64 31.04 90.54
CA ALA A 390 -48.95 30.37 89.45
C ALA A 390 -49.93 29.64 88.53
N ASN A 391 -49.88 29.90 87.22
CA ASN A 391 -50.75 29.20 86.25
C ASN A 391 -50.41 27.70 86.11
N GLU A 392 -49.19 27.30 86.47
CA GLU A 392 -48.70 25.92 86.32
C GLU A 392 -48.98 25.05 87.55
N VAL A 393 -49.49 25.64 88.65
CA VAL A 393 -49.66 24.96 89.94
C VAL A 393 -50.99 25.32 90.58
N GLN A 394 -51.67 24.32 91.12
CA GLN A 394 -52.82 24.52 92.01
C GLN A 394 -52.46 24.08 93.42
N VAL A 395 -52.70 24.95 94.39
CA VAL A 395 -52.65 24.58 95.81
C VAL A 395 -53.91 23.77 96.12
N LEU A 396 -53.72 22.52 96.53
CA LEU A 396 -54.82 21.62 96.89
C LEU A 396 -55.13 21.67 98.37
N ASP A 397 -54.11 21.82 99.22
CA ASP A 397 -54.26 21.80 100.66
C ASP A 397 -53.09 22.53 101.35
N PHE A 398 -53.39 23.20 102.46
CA PHE A 398 -52.44 23.89 103.33
C PHE A 398 -52.86 23.74 104.79
N GLU A 399 -52.01 23.10 105.58
CA GLU A 399 -52.27 22.82 106.99
C GLU A 399 -51.09 23.31 107.85
N SER A 400 -51.35 24.23 108.78
CA SER A 400 -50.36 24.65 109.77
C SER A 400 -50.32 23.66 110.92
N ILE A 401 -49.13 23.12 111.21
CA ILE A 401 -48.96 21.99 112.13
C ILE A 401 -48.89 22.47 113.60
N SER A 402 -48.60 23.76 113.85
CA SER A 402 -48.56 24.39 115.18
C SER A 402 -48.59 25.93 115.07
N GLU A 403 -49.28 26.63 115.96
CA GLU A 403 -49.32 28.11 115.99
C GLU A 403 -48.00 28.73 116.51
N ASP A 404 -47.23 28.01 117.32
CA ASP A 404 -45.96 28.51 117.90
C ASP A 404 -44.71 28.06 117.11
N ALA A 405 -44.83 27.06 116.24
CA ALA A 405 -43.75 26.60 115.38
C ALA A 405 -44.15 26.79 113.91
N CYS A 406 -43.46 27.69 113.20
CA CYS A 406 -43.65 28.04 111.79
C CYS A 406 -43.39 26.85 110.84
N ASN A 407 -44.22 25.81 110.94
CA ASN A 407 -44.20 24.56 110.19
C ASN A 407 -45.57 24.35 109.56
N ALA A 408 -45.58 24.00 108.28
CA ALA A 408 -46.80 23.73 107.54
C ALA A 408 -46.63 22.57 106.56
N LYS A 409 -47.75 21.96 106.21
CA LYS A 409 -47.87 20.99 105.13
C LYS A 409 -48.54 21.67 103.94
N LEU A 410 -47.99 21.51 102.75
CA LEU A 410 -48.54 22.03 101.50
C LEU A 410 -48.69 20.89 100.49
N VAL A 411 -49.85 20.81 99.83
CA VAL A 411 -50.10 19.88 98.74
C VAL A 411 -50.37 20.67 97.46
N LEU A 412 -49.60 20.40 96.43
CA LEU A 412 -49.63 21.10 95.14
C LEU A 412 -49.93 20.12 94.00
N ARG A 413 -50.70 20.55 93.00
CA ARG A 413 -50.86 19.82 91.72
C ARG A 413 -50.25 20.63 90.60
N PHE A 414 -49.41 19.98 89.79
CA PHE A 414 -48.80 20.59 88.61
C PHE A 414 -49.58 20.25 87.35
N PHE A 415 -49.69 21.22 86.45
CA PHE A 415 -50.28 21.03 85.13
C PHE A 415 -49.21 21.19 84.05
N ASN A 416 -49.41 20.46 82.95
CA ASN A 416 -48.64 20.67 81.74
C ASN A 416 -49.28 21.86 81.02
N ALA A 417 -48.60 23.01 81.01
CA ALA A 417 -49.02 24.18 80.23
C ALA A 417 -48.78 23.97 78.74
#